data_AF-M6FCY3-F1
#
_entry.id   AF-M6FCY3-F1
#
_cell.length_a   1.000
_cell.length_b   1.000
_cell.length_c   1.000
_cell.angle_alpha   90.00
_cell.angle_beta   90.00
_cell.angle_gamma   90.00
#
_symmetry.space_group_name_H-M   'P 1'
#
loop_
_entity.id
_entity.type
_entity.pdbx_description
1 polymer ?
#
loop_
_entity_poly.entity_id
_entity_poly.type
_entity_poly.pdbx_seq_one_letter_code
_entity_poly.pdbx_strand_id
1 'polypeptide(L)'
;MSLTGVAESLKPFIRPVKYYKKLPKTKNAKGEAVTEYAPGIDLDIPVTTISTRQLIAMSEGSYTSEDRNFYQLGNALQIDYEDKFEFNGVKYVVTMIKDMTFEAGFIRYVCKKEIRKL
;
A
#
# COMPACT_ATOMS: atom_id res chain seq x y z
N MET A 1 3.12 -27.64 6.79
CA MET A 1 2.77 -26.98 5.50
C MET A 1 3.75 -25.84 5.30
N SER A 2 4.46 -25.80 4.17
CA SER A 2 5.60 -24.89 3.98
C SER A 2 5.15 -23.44 3.77
N LEU A 3 5.69 -22.53 4.58
CA LEU A 3 5.41 -21.07 4.57
C LEU A 3 5.78 -20.42 3.22
N THR A 4 6.64 -21.07 2.42
CA THR A 4 6.98 -20.66 1.06
C THR A 4 5.79 -20.64 0.11
N GLY A 5 4.74 -21.43 0.34
CA GLY A 5 3.60 -21.53 -0.60
C GLY A 5 2.81 -20.23 -0.74
N VAL A 6 2.70 -19.43 0.32
CA VAL A 6 1.83 -18.23 0.31
C VAL A 6 2.52 -17.07 -0.42
N ALA A 7 3.79 -16.76 -0.12
CA ALA A 7 4.55 -15.76 -0.86
C ALA A 7 4.69 -16.11 -2.35
N GLU A 8 4.91 -17.39 -2.67
CA GLU A 8 4.97 -17.86 -4.06
C GLU A 8 3.64 -17.64 -4.80
N SER A 9 2.50 -17.82 -4.12
CA SER A 9 1.17 -17.56 -4.69
C SER A 9 0.93 -16.10 -5.08
N LEU A 10 1.71 -15.16 -4.53
CA LEU A 10 1.63 -13.73 -4.85
C LEU A 10 2.44 -13.34 -6.09
N LYS A 11 3.42 -14.14 -6.52
CA LYS A 11 4.26 -13.82 -7.68
C LYS A 11 3.50 -13.55 -8.99
N PRO A 12 2.42 -14.28 -9.34
CA PRO A 12 1.64 -13.98 -10.54
C PRO A 12 0.96 -12.60 -10.53
N PHE A 13 0.84 -11.98 -9.36
CA PHE A 13 0.21 -10.67 -9.16
C PHE A 13 1.21 -9.52 -9.12
N ILE A 14 2.50 -9.77 -9.37
CA ILE A 14 3.50 -8.71 -9.49
C ILE A 14 3.10 -7.75 -10.61
N ARG A 15 3.00 -6.46 -10.27
CA ARG A 15 2.66 -5.39 -11.21
C ARG A 15 3.61 -4.22 -10.99
N PRO A 16 3.88 -3.43 -12.05
CA PRO A 16 4.60 -2.17 -11.92
C PRO A 16 3.73 -1.17 -11.16
N VAL A 17 4.32 -0.54 -10.15
CA VAL A 17 3.71 0.50 -9.33
C VAL A 17 4.72 1.61 -9.10
N LYS A 18 4.25 2.81 -8.77
CA LYS A 18 5.10 3.89 -8.26
C LYS A 18 4.89 4.06 -6.77
N TYR A 19 5.96 4.07 -6.00
CA TYR A 19 5.93 4.38 -4.57
C TYR A 19 6.35 5.83 -4.33
N TYR A 20 5.65 6.51 -3.42
CA TYR A 20 5.93 7.88 -3.02
C TYR A 20 6.04 7.92 -1.49
N LYS A 21 7.23 8.27 -1.00
CA LYS A 21 7.45 8.47 0.42
C LYS A 21 6.87 9.81 0.86
N LYS A 22 6.08 9.82 1.93
CA LYS A 22 5.59 11.04 2.55
C LYS A 22 6.75 11.80 3.18
N LEU A 23 6.84 13.09 2.87
CA LEU A 23 7.83 13.98 3.48
C LEU A 23 7.30 14.57 4.80
N PRO A 24 8.19 15.01 5.70
CA PRO A 24 7.80 15.76 6.89
C PRO A 24 6.89 16.93 6.52
N LYS A 25 5.90 17.24 7.36
CA LYS A 25 4.98 18.36 7.12
C LYS A 25 5.77 19.66 6.96
N THR A 26 5.66 20.27 5.80
CA THR A 26 6.19 21.60 5.53
C THR A 26 5.08 22.63 5.73
N LYS A 27 5.45 23.86 6.11
CA LYS A 27 4.52 24.99 6.08
C LYS A 27 4.69 25.70 4.76
N ASN A 28 3.59 25.98 4.07
CA ASN A 28 3.63 26.86 2.90
C ASN A 28 3.90 28.32 3.32
N ALA A 29 4.08 29.22 2.34
CA ALA A 29 4.30 30.65 2.59
C ALA A 29 3.17 31.34 3.38
N LYS A 30 2.00 30.70 3.49
CA LYS A 30 0.83 31.17 4.27
C LYS A 30 0.75 30.54 5.67
N GLY A 31 1.72 29.71 6.05
CA GLY A 31 1.78 29.04 7.35
C GLY A 31 0.92 27.77 7.46
N GLU A 32 0.26 27.34 6.38
CA GLU A 32 -0.57 26.13 6.36
C GLU A 32 0.31 24.89 6.23
N ALA A 33 -0.01 23.83 6.96
CA ALA A 33 0.70 22.57 6.86
C ALA A 33 0.33 21.86 5.56
N VAL A 34 1.31 21.70 4.67
CA VAL A 34 1.16 20.94 3.41
C VAL A 34 1.82 19.58 3.58
N THR A 35 1.19 18.56 2.99
CA THR A 35 1.79 17.23 2.89
C THR A 35 2.45 17.11 1.53
N GLU A 36 3.77 16.97 1.54
CA GLU A 36 4.57 16.75 0.35
C GLU A 36 5.00 15.28 0.26
N TYR A 37 5.35 14.85 -0.94
CA TYR A 37 5.80 13.50 -1.23
C TYR A 37 7.10 13.57 -2.01
N ALA A 38 8.02 12.65 -1.72
CA ALA A 38 9.26 12.48 -2.47
C ALA A 38 8.97 12.09 -3.93
N PRO A 39 9.95 12.26 -4.84
CA PRO A 39 9.86 11.72 -6.19
C PRO A 39 9.50 10.23 -6.17
N GLY A 40 8.64 9.83 -7.11
CA GLY A 40 8.16 8.46 -7.19
C GLY A 40 9.28 7.49 -7.56
N ILE A 41 9.32 6.34 -6.90
CA ILE A 41 10.23 5.23 -7.20
C ILE A 41 9.41 4.13 -7.88
N ASP A 42 9.87 3.66 -9.03
CA ASP A 42 9.25 2.52 -9.71
C ASP A 42 9.57 1.23 -8.95
N LEU A 43 8.54 0.43 -8.66
CA LEU A 43 8.64 -0.86 -7.98
C LEU A 43 7.82 -1.91 -8.72
N ASP A 44 8.28 -3.17 -8.67
CA ASP A 44 7.50 -4.32 -9.13
C ASP A 44 7.09 -5.16 -7.92
N ILE A 45 5.83 -5.02 -7.51
CA ILE A 45 5.32 -5.71 -6.32
C ILE A 45 3.94 -6.33 -6.56
N PRO A 46 3.57 -7.40 -5.83
CA PRO A 46 2.23 -7.95 -5.95
C PRO A 46 1.15 -6.95 -5.56
N VAL A 47 0.11 -6.85 -6.39
CA VAL A 47 -1.07 -6.01 -6.14
C VAL A 47 -2.32 -6.86 -6.25
N THR A 48 -3.17 -6.84 -5.22
CA THR A 48 -4.46 -7.55 -5.23
C THR A 48 -5.60 -6.65 -4.77
N THR A 49 -6.82 -7.03 -5.09
CA THR A 49 -8.02 -6.36 -4.57
C THR A 49 -8.23 -6.71 -3.11
N ILE A 50 -8.86 -5.82 -2.33
CA ILE A 50 -9.37 -6.23 -1.01
C ILE A 50 -10.53 -7.20 -1.23
N SER A 51 -10.39 -8.42 -0.72
CA SER A 51 -11.42 -9.46 -0.83
C SER A 51 -12.58 -9.21 0.13
N THR A 52 -13.78 -9.69 -0.22
CA THR A 52 -14.98 -9.57 0.63
C THR A 52 -14.78 -10.14 2.04
N ARG A 53 -14.01 -11.24 2.16
CA ARG A 53 -13.66 -11.80 3.48
C ARG A 53 -12.80 -10.86 4.33
N GLN A 54 -11.90 -10.10 3.69
CA GLN A 54 -11.13 -9.07 4.38
C GLN A 54 -12.01 -7.90 4.81
N LEU A 55 -12.97 -7.49 3.97
CA LEU A 55 -13.92 -6.42 4.30
C LEU A 55 -14.77 -6.76 5.54
N ILE A 56 -15.23 -8.00 5.68
CA ILE A 56 -16.03 -8.45 6.83
C ILE A 56 -15.23 -8.42 8.15
N ALA A 57 -13.92 -8.67 8.08
CA ALA A 57 -13.04 -8.64 9.25
C ALA A 57 -12.58 -7.21 9.64
N MET A 58 -12.92 -6.20 8.84
CA MET A 58 -12.58 -4.80 9.08
C MET A 58 -13.81 -4.03 9.53
N SER A 59 -13.62 -2.94 10.26
CA SER A 59 -14.73 -2.10 10.72
C SER A 59 -15.54 -1.61 9.52
N GLU A 60 -16.86 -1.74 9.61
CA GLU A 60 -17.79 -1.41 8.52
C GLU A 60 -17.53 0.00 7.98
N GLY A 61 -17.47 0.16 6.65
CA GLY A 61 -17.16 1.44 5.98
C GLY A 61 -15.69 1.86 5.93
N SER A 62 -14.78 1.11 6.54
CA SER A 62 -13.34 1.46 6.54
C SER A 62 -12.68 1.28 5.19
N TYR A 63 -13.06 0.23 4.46
CA TYR A 63 -12.48 -0.17 3.17
C TYR A 63 -13.57 -0.60 2.18
N THR A 64 -13.24 -0.54 0.88
CA THR A 64 -14.13 -0.84 -0.24
C THR A 64 -13.45 -1.79 -1.24
N SER A 65 -14.21 -2.29 -2.21
CA SER A 65 -13.66 -3.10 -3.32
C SER A 65 -12.72 -2.32 -4.25
N GLU A 66 -12.76 -0.99 -4.20
CA GLU A 66 -11.86 -0.12 -4.97
C GLU A 66 -10.46 -0.03 -4.37
N ASP A 67 -10.33 -0.36 -3.08
CA ASP A 67 -9.06 -0.37 -2.37
C ASP A 67 -8.20 -1.57 -2.79
N ARG A 68 -6.92 -1.50 -2.43
CA ARG A 68 -5.91 -2.44 -2.91
C ARG A 68 -5.00 -2.89 -1.77
N ASN A 69 -4.57 -4.14 -1.86
CA ASN A 69 -3.46 -4.67 -1.08
C ASN A 69 -2.21 -4.63 -1.96
N PHE A 70 -1.13 -4.09 -1.41
CA PHE A 70 0.20 -4.16 -1.97
C PHE A 70 1.04 -5.08 -1.07
N TYR A 71 1.95 -5.85 -1.65
CA TYR A 71 2.75 -6.81 -0.89
C TYR A 71 4.22 -6.61 -1.17
N GLN A 72 5.06 -6.70 -0.15
CA GLN A 72 6.50 -6.76 -0.36
C GLN A 72 6.99 -8.16 -0.05
N LEU A 73 7.62 -8.79 -1.04
CA LEU A 73 8.24 -10.10 -0.92
C LEU A 73 9.74 -9.91 -0.64
N GLY A 74 10.27 -10.45 0.45
CA GLY A 74 11.69 -10.36 0.77
C GLY A 74 12.14 -9.02 1.36
N ASN A 75 13.34 -8.53 0.97
CA ASN A 75 14.05 -7.46 1.67
C ASN A 75 13.39 -6.08 1.45
N ALA A 76 13.18 -5.36 2.55
CA ALA A 76 12.16 -4.32 2.61
C ALA A 76 12.71 -2.90 2.40
N LEU A 77 12.36 -2.28 1.26
CA LEU A 77 12.15 -0.82 1.23
C LEU A 77 11.20 -0.45 2.37
N GLN A 78 11.63 0.38 3.31
CA GLN A 78 10.77 0.80 4.41
C GLN A 78 9.62 1.68 3.88
N ILE A 79 8.42 1.12 3.91
CA ILE A 79 7.16 1.79 3.57
C ILE A 79 6.44 2.13 4.86
N ASP A 80 6.15 3.41 5.06
CA ASP A 80 5.58 3.96 6.27
C ASP A 80 4.07 4.27 6.09
N TYR A 81 3.37 4.52 7.20
CA TYR A 81 1.97 4.95 7.18
C TYR A 81 1.81 6.27 6.41
N GLU A 82 0.71 6.43 5.66
CA GLU A 82 0.42 7.58 4.77
C GLU A 82 1.34 7.78 3.55
N ASP A 83 2.30 6.88 3.34
CA ASP A 83 2.96 6.75 2.05
C ASP A 83 1.95 6.39 0.96
N LYS A 84 2.34 6.60 -0.30
CA LYS A 84 1.46 6.36 -1.44
C LYS A 84 2.02 5.35 -2.41
N PHE A 85 1.13 4.55 -2.97
CA PHE A 85 1.35 3.80 -4.19
C PHE A 85 0.51 4.38 -5.32
N GLU A 86 1.03 4.38 -6.53
CA GLU A 86 0.27 4.63 -7.75
C GLU A 86 0.27 3.37 -8.60
N PHE A 87 -0.94 2.94 -8.96
CA PHE A 87 -1.17 1.77 -9.79
C PHE A 87 -2.28 2.09 -10.79
N ASN A 88 -2.03 1.86 -12.07
CA ASN A 88 -2.93 2.21 -13.18
C ASN A 88 -3.42 3.68 -13.14
N GLY A 89 -2.52 4.62 -12.79
CA GLY A 89 -2.83 6.06 -12.71
C GLY A 89 -3.69 6.47 -11.50
N VAL A 90 -4.01 5.52 -10.61
CA VAL A 90 -4.75 5.77 -9.38
C VAL A 90 -3.80 5.73 -8.19
N LYS A 91 -3.92 6.72 -7.30
CA LYS A 91 -3.13 6.80 -6.07
C LYS A 91 -3.86 6.11 -4.91
N TYR A 92 -3.09 5.42 -4.09
CA TYR A 92 -3.54 4.65 -2.94
C TYR A 92 -2.67 5.02 -1.74
N VAL A 93 -3.29 5.37 -0.61
CA VAL A 93 -2.61 5.76 0.62
C VAL A 93 -2.48 4.55 1.53
N VAL A 94 -1.30 4.30 2.07
CA VAL A 94 -1.06 3.23 3.05
C VAL A 94 -1.77 3.57 4.35
N THR A 95 -2.75 2.77 4.74
CA THR A 95 -3.55 2.97 5.97
C THR A 95 -3.42 1.81 6.96
N MET A 96 -2.83 0.69 6.55
CA MET A 96 -2.52 -0.41 7.45
C MET A 96 -1.34 -1.20 6.93
N ILE A 97 -0.44 -1.56 7.83
CA ILE A 97 0.72 -2.40 7.54
C ILE A 97 0.59 -3.67 8.37
N LYS A 98 0.66 -4.83 7.71
CA LYS A 98 0.71 -6.13 8.37
C LYS A 98 1.99 -6.82 7.97
N ASP A 99 2.94 -6.86 8.89
CA ASP A 99 4.16 -7.63 8.73
C ASP A 99 3.86 -9.12 8.97
N MET A 100 3.97 -9.92 7.91
CA MET A 100 3.84 -11.37 7.96
C MET A 100 5.13 -12.02 7.47
N THR A 101 6.27 -11.37 7.61
CA THR A 101 7.54 -11.87 7.06
C THR A 101 7.91 -13.21 7.71
N PHE A 102 7.72 -13.34 9.02
CA PHE A 102 7.97 -14.59 9.76
C PHE A 102 6.97 -15.70 9.43
N GLU A 103 5.69 -15.35 9.28
CA GLU A 103 4.60 -16.32 9.13
C GLU A 103 4.31 -16.72 7.69
N ALA A 104 4.54 -15.83 6.72
CA ALA A 104 4.10 -16.01 5.34
C ALA A 104 5.05 -15.43 4.30
N GLY A 105 6.19 -14.84 4.72
CA GLY A 105 7.24 -14.36 3.82
C GLY A 105 6.94 -13.05 3.09
N PHE A 106 6.00 -12.25 3.59
CA PHE A 106 5.67 -10.95 2.99
C PHE A 106 5.23 -9.91 4.02
N ILE A 107 5.33 -8.63 3.64
CA ILE A 107 4.63 -7.53 4.32
C ILE A 107 3.44 -7.14 3.45
N ARG A 108 2.27 -6.96 4.06
CA ARG A 108 1.04 -6.52 3.37
C ARG A 108 0.67 -5.10 3.76
N TYR A 109 0.50 -4.24 2.76
CA TYR A 109 0.03 -2.88 2.88
C TYR A 109 -1.41 -2.79 2.38
N VAL A 110 -2.35 -2.53 3.30
CA VAL A 110 -3.73 -2.22 2.92
C VAL A 110 -3.79 -0.74 2.61
N CYS A 111 -4.16 -0.41 1.39
CA CYS A 111 -4.11 0.95 0.89
C CYS A 111 -5.47 1.43 0.40
N LYS A 112 -5.86 2.62 0.86
CA LYS A 112 -7.13 3.25 0.53
C LYS A 112 -6.98 4.10 -0.72
N LYS A 113 -7.90 3.95 -1.68
CA LYS A 113 -7.91 4.76 -2.90
C LYS A 113 -8.05 6.24 -2.54
N GLU A 114 -7.14 7.06 -3.06
CA GLU A 114 -7.22 8.51 -2.92
C GLU A 114 -8.32 9.04 -3.85
N ILE A 115 -9.45 9.43 -3.27
CA ILE A 115 -10.51 10.13 -4.00
C ILE A 115 -10.05 11.57 -4.14
N ARG A 116 -9.75 12.01 -5.38
CA ARG A 116 -9.57 13.44 -5.65
C ARG A 116 -10.89 14.12 -5.30
N LYS A 117 -10.88 14.98 -4.26
CA LYS A 117 -11.97 15.92 -4.06
C LYS A 117 -11.95 16.84 -5.29
N LEU A 118 -12.98 16.69 -6.13
CA LEU A 118 -13.31 17.65 -7.19
C LEU A 118 -13.70 18.99 -6.57
#